data_AF-A0A8T5F9T9-F1
#
_entry.id   AF-A0A8T5F9T9-F1
#
_cell.length_a   1.000
_cell.length_b   1.000
_cell.length_c   1.000
_cell.angle_alpha   90.00
_cell.angle_beta   90.00
_cell.angle_gamma   90.00
#
_symmetry.space_group_name_H-M   'P 1'
#
loop_
_entity.id
_entity.type
_entity.pdbx_description
1 polymer ?
#
loop_
_entity_poly.entity_id
_entity_poly.type
_entity_poly.pdbx_seq_one_letter_code
_entity_poly.pdbx_strand_id
1 'polypeptide(L)' 'MVVNEKILQKVKELIGDSAPPELYEVFEQILEQQAKYDQMEKEPETVKKFYQGILEINSKNEKIMNYVEKNV' A
#
# COMPACT_ATOMS: atom_id res chain seq x y z
N MET A 1 -13.28 -9.70 -1.25
CA MET A 1 -13.21 -8.50 -0.40
C MET A 1 -13.10 -7.30 -1.31
N VAL A 2 -13.82 -6.23 -1.03
CA VAL A 2 -13.93 -5.08 -1.94
C VAL A 2 -12.83 -4.09 -1.60
N VAL A 3 -11.77 -4.05 -2.41
CA VAL A 3 -10.84 -2.93 -2.41
C VAL A 3 -11.64 -1.70 -2.81
N ASN A 4 -11.53 -0.61 -2.05
CA ASN A 4 -12.22 0.62 -2.40
C ASN A 4 -11.54 1.25 -3.63
N GLU A 5 -12.12 0.99 -4.80
CA GLU A 5 -11.60 1.44 -6.10
C GLU A 5 -11.41 2.96 -6.16
N LYS A 6 -12.21 3.74 -5.43
CA LYS A 6 -12.05 5.20 -5.37
C LYS A 6 -10.75 5.60 -4.68
N ILE A 7 -10.38 4.89 -3.62
CA ILE A 7 -9.12 5.14 -2.91
C ILE A 7 -7.95 4.73 -3.80
N LEU A 8 -8.05 3.58 -4.46
CA LEU A 8 -7.00 3.11 -5.38
C LEU A 8 -6.82 4.07 -6.57
N GLN A 9 -7.90 4.57 -7.17
CA GLN A 9 -7.81 5.60 -8.20
C GLN A 9 -7.16 6.87 -7.66
N LYS A 10 -7.51 7.29 -6.44
CA LYS A 10 -6.91 8.50 -5.86
C LYS A 10 -5.43 8.34 -5.59
N VAL A 11 -5.01 7.16 -5.16
CA VAL A 11 -3.60 6.78 -5.00
C VAL A 11 -2.88 6.84 -6.36
N LYS A 12 -3.47 6.29 -7.42
CA LYS A 12 -2.91 6.37 -8.78
C LYS A 12 -2.74 7.82 -9.25
N GLU A 13 -3.74 8.67 -9.03
CA GLU A 13 -3.65 10.10 -9.34
C GLU A 13 -2.54 10.82 -8.55
N LEU A 14 -2.39 10.51 -7.26
CA LEU A 14 -1.43 11.18 -6.38
C LEU A 14 0.02 10.76 -6.64
N ILE A 15 0.24 9.49 -6.99
CA ILE A 15 1.58 8.95 -7.29
C ILE A 15 1.98 9.30 -8.72
N GLY A 16 1.01 9.37 -9.64
CA GLY A 16 1.20 9.69 -11.05
C GLY A 16 1.58 8.47 -11.90
N ASP A 17 1.26 8.51 -13.20
CA ASP A 17 1.37 7.37 -14.13
C ASP A 17 2.80 6.82 -14.31
N SER A 18 3.82 7.52 -13.82
CA SER A 18 5.22 7.09 -13.89
C SER A 18 5.61 6.09 -12.81
N ALA A 19 4.71 5.78 -11.87
CA ALA A 19 5.00 4.84 -10.80
C ALA A 19 5.16 3.40 -11.30
N PRO A 20 6.09 2.63 -10.70
CA PRO A 20 6.22 1.22 -11.03
C PRO A 20 4.93 0.46 -10.65
N PRO A 21 4.51 -0.53 -11.45
CA PRO A 21 3.34 -1.37 -11.16
C PRO A 21 3.36 -1.94 -9.74
N GLU A 22 4.55 -2.33 -9.31
CA GLU A 22 4.84 -2.91 -8.00
C GLU A 22 4.44 -1.97 -6.86
N LEU A 23 4.54 -0.64 -7.03
CA LEU A 23 4.10 0.33 -6.03
C LEU A 23 2.58 0.36 -5.90
N TYR A 24 1.83 0.22 -7.00
CA TYR A 24 0.37 0.12 -6.94
C TYR A 24 -0.07 -1.16 -6.23
N GLU A 25 0.62 -2.27 -6.46
CA GLU A 25 0.36 -3.54 -5.77
C GLU A 25 0.54 -3.40 -4.24
N VAL A 26 1.50 -2.59 -3.77
CA VAL A 26 1.66 -2.28 -2.34
C VAL A 26 0.40 -1.63 -1.78
N PHE A 27 -0.12 -0.61 -2.47
CA PHE A 27 -1.32 0.09 -2.02
C PHE A 27 -2.57 -0.78 -2.11
N GLU A 28 -2.67 -1.65 -3.10
CA GLU A 28 -3.75 -2.64 -3.17
C GLU A 28 -3.71 -3.59 -1.96
N GLN A 29 -2.54 -4.12 -1.59
CA GLN A 29 -2.39 -4.97 -0.41
C GLN A 29 -2.73 -4.24 0.90
N ILE A 30 -2.34 -2.97 1.01
CA ILE A 30 -2.69 -2.09 2.14
C ILE A 30 -4.22 -1.94 2.23
N LEU A 31 -4.88 -1.59 1.12
CA LEU A 31 -6.32 -1.34 1.10
C LEU A 31 -7.14 -2.61 1.32
N GLU A 32 -6.71 -3.75 0.77
CA GLU A 32 -7.34 -5.04 1.02
C GLU A 32 -7.34 -5.40 2.51
N GLN A 33 -6.22 -5.15 3.20
CA GLN A 33 -6.19 -5.42 4.62
C GLN A 33 -6.92 -4.38 5.44
N GLN A 34 -6.84 -3.09 5.07
CA GLN A 34 -7.64 -2.08 5.75
C GLN A 34 -9.14 -2.43 5.68
N ALA A 35 -9.63 -2.90 4.53
CA ALA A 35 -11.00 -3.40 4.39
C ALA A 35 -11.30 -4.65 5.25
N LYS A 36 -10.33 -5.55 5.42
CA LYS A 36 -10.44 -6.70 6.36
C LYS A 36 -10.44 -6.26 7.82
N TYR A 37 -9.70 -5.20 8.15
CA TYR A 37 -9.64 -4.60 9.48
C TYR A 37 -10.89 -3.81 9.82
N ASP A 38 -11.44 -3.00 8.91
CA ASP A 38 -12.72 -2.31 9.14
C ASP A 38 -13.87 -3.29 9.43
N GLN A 39 -13.73 -4.55 8.98
CA GLN A 39 -14.69 -5.63 9.22
C GLN A 39 -14.41 -6.44 10.49
N MET A 40 -13.28 -6.24 11.16
CA MET A 40 -12.88 -7.01 12.34
C MET A 40 -12.39 -6.06 13.44
N GLU A 41 -12.97 -6.11 14.66
CA GLU A 41 -12.45 -5.43 15.86
C GLU A 41 -11.07 -5.99 16.28
N LYS A 42 -10.04 -5.84 15.44
CA LYS A 42 -8.69 -6.28 15.74
C LYS A 42 -7.92 -5.21 16.48
N GLU A 43 -7.05 -5.67 17.36
CA GLU A 43 -6.20 -4.81 18.16
C GLU A 43 -5.22 -4.00 17.29
N PRO A 44 -4.99 -2.71 17.62
CA PRO A 44 -4.14 -1.80 16.86
C PRO A 44 -2.70 -2.30 16.68
N GLU A 45 -2.20 -3.16 17.56
CA GLU A 45 -0.89 -3.79 17.40
C GLU A 45 -0.79 -4.73 16.20
N THR A 46 -1.88 -5.43 15.85
CA THR A 46 -1.92 -6.34 14.69
C THR A 46 -1.85 -5.52 13.41
N VAL A 47 -2.58 -4.40 13.38
CA VAL A 47 -2.58 -3.44 12.29
C VAL A 47 -1.17 -2.91 12.05
N LYS A 48 -0.50 -2.47 13.12
CA LYS A 48 0.86 -1.92 13.06
C LYS A 48 1.87 -2.94 12.52
N LYS A 49 1.86 -4.18 13.03
CA LYS A 49 2.76 -5.25 12.55
C LYS A 49 2.53 -5.56 11.07
N PHE A 50 1.29 -5.50 10.62
CA PHE A 50 0.95 -5.76 9.23
C PHE A 50 1.49 -4.68 8.28
N TYR A 51 1.23 -3.40 8.58
CA TYR A 51 1.79 -2.29 7.81
C TYR A 51 3.31 -2.33 7.78
N GLN A 52 3.94 -2.60 8.93
CA GLN A 52 5.38 -2.77 9.00
C GLN A 52 5.87 -3.88 8.07
N GLY A 53 5.21 -5.05 8.06
CA GLY A 53 5.57 -6.16 7.19
C GLY A 53 5.47 -5.84 5.69
N ILE A 54 4.37 -5.19 5.27
CA ILE A 54 4.26 -4.73 3.87
C ILE A 54 5.39 -3.78 3.52
N LEU A 55 5.66 -2.80 4.37
CA LEU A 55 6.69 -1.79 4.11
C LEU A 55 8.09 -2.41 4.09
N GLU A 56 8.39 -3.38 4.96
CA GLU A 56 9.69 -4.08 5.00
C GLU A 56 9.95 -4.94 3.77
N ILE A 57 8.90 -5.55 3.21
CA ILE A 57 9.03 -6.35 1.98
C ILE A 57 9.29 -5.42 0.79
N ASN A 58 8.53 -4.33 0.71
CA ASN A 58 8.56 -3.44 -0.44
C ASN A 58 9.74 -2.45 -0.41
N SER A 59 10.31 -2.16 0.76
CA SER A 59 11.55 -1.37 0.88
C SER A 59 12.77 -2.10 0.29
N LYS A 60 12.69 -3.42 0.11
CA LYS A 60 13.72 -4.22 -0.57
C LYS A 60 13.53 -4.27 -2.08
N ASN A 61 12.41 -3.75 -2.60
CA ASN A 61 12.18 -3.66 -4.03
C ASN A 61 12.88 -2.41 -4.58
N GLU A 62 13.99 -2.63 -5.29
CA GLU A 62 14.80 -1.55 -5.86
C GLU A 62 14.00 -0.63 -6.78
N LYS A 63 13.01 -1.11 -7.52
CA LYS A 63 12.23 -0.23 -8.42
C LYS A 63 11.33 0.70 -7.64
N ILE A 64 10.72 0.20 -6.57
CA ILE A 64 9.92 1.02 -5.65
C ILE A 64 10.82 2.04 -4.97
N MET A 65 11.97 1.61 -4.43
CA MET A 65 12.85 2.50 -3.68
C MET A 65 13.47 3.58 -4.56
N ASN A 66 13.94 3.21 -5.76
CA ASN A 66 14.42 4.16 -6.76
C ASN A 66 13.34 5.15 -7.20
N TYR A 67 12.07 4.73 -7.26
CA TYR A 67 10.97 5.64 -7.59
C TYR A 67 10.73 6.64 -6.44
N VAL A 68 10.68 6.16 -5.20
CA VAL A 68 10.48 7.02 -4.02
C VAL A 68 11.63 8.01 -3.87
N GLU A 69 12.89 7.57 -3.96
CA GLU A 69 14.07 8.45 -3.84
C GLU A 69 14.16 9.54 -4.91
N LYS A 70 13.54 9.33 -6.08
CA LYS A 70 13.52 10.32 -7.17
C LYS A 70 12.38 11.33 -7.07
N ASN A 71 11.34 11.03 -6.29
CA ASN A 71 10.10 11.80 -6.24
C ASN A 71 9.75 12.33 -4.84
N VAL A 72 10.62 12.12 -3.84
CA VAL A 72 10.57 12.68 -2.47
C VAL A 72 11.73 13.64 -2.28
#